data_AF-A0A7V8XJI6-F1
#
_entry.id   AF-A0A7V8XJI6-F1
#
_cell.length_a   1.000
_cell.length_b   1.000
_cell.length_c   1.000
_cell.angle_alpha   90.00
_cell.angle_beta   90.00
_cell.angle_gamma   90.00
#
_symmetry.space_group_name_H-M   'P 1'
#
loop_
_entity.id
_entity.type
_entity.pdbx_description
1 polymer ?
#
loop_
_entity_poly.entity_id
_entity_poly.type
_entity_poly.pdbx_seq_one_letter_code
_entity_poly.pdbx_strand_id
1 'polypeptide(L)'
;MGELDGLWDVERVSGFLPPLLGVRKRIRGPHGATSVGRFPGVPFDVVGAELRYRGVLTGFVDVLTSEPPGWSGRALFRGREYARFRLTSTGRGFLSATRD
;
A
#
# COMPACT_ATOMS: atom_id res chain seq x y z
N MET A 1 3.23 5.48 -15.98
CA MET A 1 2.47 5.29 -14.74
C MET A 1 2.38 3.79 -14.51
N GLY A 2 2.93 3.29 -13.40
CA GLY A 2 2.84 1.86 -13.07
C GLY A 2 1.43 1.51 -12.60
N GLU A 3 1.03 0.23 -12.72
CA GLU A 3 -0.31 -0.25 -12.35
C GLU A 3 -0.68 0.04 -10.88
N LEU A 4 0.35 0.15 -10.01
CA LEU A 4 0.21 0.46 -8.58
C LEU A 4 0.20 1.97 -8.27
N ASP A 5 0.52 2.85 -9.23
CA ASP A 5 0.56 4.29 -8.99
C ASP A 5 -0.82 4.82 -8.61
N GLY A 6 -0.88 5.61 -7.55
CA GLY A 6 -2.13 6.22 -7.11
C GLY A 6 -2.27 6.34 -5.59
N LEU A 7 -3.51 6.64 -5.20
CA LEU A 7 -3.94 6.74 -3.81
C LEU A 7 -4.93 5.62 -3.52
N TRP A 8 -4.55 4.78 -2.55
CA TRP A 8 -5.27 3.58 -2.17
C TRP A 8 -5.77 3.70 -0.73
N ASP A 9 -7.05 3.44 -0.51
CA ASP A 9 -7.55 3.15 0.83
C ASP A 9 -7.20 1.70 1.18
N VAL A 10 -6.82 1.47 2.43
CA VAL A 10 -6.44 0.16 2.94
C VAL A 10 -7.52 -0.36 3.87
N GLU A 11 -8.14 -1.46 3.47
CA GLU A 11 -9.11 -2.17 4.29
C GLU A 11 -8.48 -3.42 4.89
N ARG A 12 -8.62 -3.60 6.22
CA ARG A 12 -8.12 -4.80 6.88
C ARG A 12 -9.11 -5.94 6.68
N VAL A 13 -8.63 -7.06 6.14
CA VAL A 13 -9.46 -8.27 5.91
C VAL A 13 -9.32 -9.25 7.07
N SER A 14 -8.10 -9.45 7.57
CA SER A 14 -7.84 -10.35 8.71
C SER A 14 -6.50 -10.04 9.38
N GLY A 15 -6.26 -10.64 10.55
CA GLY A 15 -4.98 -10.62 11.26
C GLY A 15 -5.03 -9.91 12.61
N PHE A 16 -3.86 -9.75 13.22
CA PHE A 16 -3.72 -9.43 14.65
C PHE A 16 -3.80 -7.95 15.03
N LEU A 17 -3.88 -7.04 14.06
CA LEU A 17 -3.94 -5.61 14.36
C LEU A 17 -5.39 -5.14 14.41
N PRO A 18 -5.75 -4.23 15.33
CA PRO A 18 -7.07 -3.62 15.38
C PRO A 18 -7.42 -3.00 14.01
N PRO A 19 -8.72 -2.84 13.69
CA PRO A 19 -9.14 -2.24 12.42
C PRO A 19 -8.48 -0.87 12.25
N LEU A 20 -7.57 -0.76 11.28
CA LEU A 20 -6.80 0.46 11.07
C LEU A 20 -7.62 1.42 10.20
N LEU A 21 -8.55 2.15 10.83
CA LEU A 21 -9.38 3.15 10.14
C LEU A 21 -8.51 4.29 9.60
N GLY A 22 -8.73 4.65 8.33
CA GLY A 22 -8.04 5.79 7.70
C GLY A 22 -6.59 5.51 7.28
N VAL A 23 -6.21 4.24 7.11
CA VAL A 23 -4.92 3.89 6.50
C VAL A 23 -5.00 4.07 5.00
N ARG A 24 -4.01 4.77 4.45
CA ARG A 24 -3.88 5.01 3.02
C ARG A 24 -2.48 4.71 2.55
N LYS A 25 -2.35 4.26 1.31
CA LYS A 25 -1.08 4.14 0.62
C LYS A 25 -1.05 5.10 -0.55
N ARG A 26 0.03 5.86 -0.64
CA ARG A 26 0.36 6.67 -1.82
C ARG A 26 1.56 6.03 -2.50
N ILE A 27 1.42 5.71 -3.78
CA ILE A 27 2.48 5.10 -4.59
C ILE A 27 2.76 6.00 -5.80
N ARG A 28 4.04 6.25 -6.07
CA ARG A 28 4.53 7.00 -7.23
C ARG A 28 5.84 6.40 -7.73
N GLY A 29 5.76 5.67 -8.84
CA GLY A 29 6.88 4.96 -9.43
C GLY A 29 7.48 3.97 -8.43
N PRO A 30 8.81 4.01 -8.19
CA PRO A 30 9.49 3.04 -7.33
C PRO A 30 9.36 3.31 -5.83
N HIS A 31 8.58 4.33 -5.40
CA HIS A 31 8.45 4.69 -3.99
C HIS A 31 7.01 4.95 -3.58
N GLY A 32 6.75 4.83 -2.28
CA GLY A 32 5.48 5.22 -1.71
C GLY A 32 5.56 5.45 -0.20
N ALA A 33 4.39 5.73 0.38
CA ALA A 33 4.25 5.85 1.81
C ALA A 33 2.86 5.38 2.29
N THR A 34 2.84 4.78 3.48
CA THR A 34 1.62 4.41 4.20
C THR A 34 1.33 5.46 5.27
N SER A 35 0.20 6.15 5.18
CA SER A 35 -0.23 7.16 6.16
C SER A 35 -1.44 6.69 6.94
N VAL A 36 -1.52 7.06 8.21
CA VAL A 36 -2.68 6.81 9.08
C VAL A 36 -3.19 8.15 9.59
N GLY A 37 -4.39 8.57 9.18
CA GLY A 37 -4.94 9.87 9.58
C GLY A 37 -3.95 11.03 9.35
N ARG A 38 -3.61 11.76 10.44
CA ARG A 38 -2.67 12.90 10.42
C ARG A 38 -1.20 12.54 10.68
N PHE A 39 -0.88 11.27 10.91
CA PHE A 39 0.48 10.86 11.24
C PHE A 39 1.41 10.94 10.03
N PRO A 40 2.71 11.24 10.23
CA PRO A 40 3.70 11.18 9.17
C PRO A 40 3.63 9.83 8.44
N GLY A 41 3.62 9.88 7.09
CA GLY A 41 3.58 8.67 6.29
C GLY A 41 4.85 7.84 6.44
N VAL A 42 4.70 6.53 6.63
CA VAL A 42 5.81 5.59 6.69
C VAL A 42 6.28 5.27 5.27
N PRO A 43 7.54 5.55 4.92
CA PRO A 43 8.05 5.34 3.57
C PRO A 43 8.32 3.85 3.26
N PHE A 44 8.11 3.48 2.00
CA PHE A 44 8.49 2.18 1.45
C PHE A 44 8.98 2.31 -0.01
N ASP A 45 9.72 1.31 -0.47
CA ASP A 45 10.09 1.13 -1.87
C ASP A 45 9.16 0.10 -2.54
N VAL A 46 8.93 0.26 -3.84
CA VAL A 46 8.13 -0.65 -4.66
C VAL A 46 9.07 -1.54 -5.47
N VAL A 47 8.95 -2.86 -5.29
CA VAL A 47 9.76 -3.86 -6.00
C VAL A 47 8.81 -4.89 -6.61
N GLY A 48 8.48 -4.71 -7.89
CA GLY A 48 7.43 -5.49 -8.55
C GLY A 48 6.08 -5.28 -7.84
N ALA A 49 5.54 -6.34 -7.25
CA ALA A 49 4.30 -6.31 -6.47
C ALA A 49 4.53 -6.24 -4.94
N GLU A 50 5.76 -5.96 -4.50
CA GLU A 50 6.09 -5.82 -3.08
C GLU A 50 6.28 -4.36 -2.68
N LEU A 51 5.80 -4.01 -1.48
CA LEU A 51 6.09 -2.75 -0.81
C LEU A 51 7.01 -3.04 0.38
N ARG A 52 8.24 -2.56 0.32
CA ARG A 52 9.29 -2.83 1.30
C ARG A 52 9.52 -1.61 2.18
N TYR A 53 9.14 -1.69 3.45
CA TYR A 53 9.24 -0.57 4.38
C TYR A 53 10.69 -0.28 4.77
N ARG A 54 10.99 1.00 5.01
CA ARG A 54 12.35 1.50 5.30
C ARG A 54 12.52 1.94 6.75
N GLY A 55 13.77 2.14 7.17
CA GLY A 55 14.12 2.71 8.47
C GLY A 55 13.85 1.75 9.62
N VAL A 56 13.24 2.24 10.71
CA VAL A 56 12.91 1.41 11.89
C VAL A 56 11.87 0.32 11.60
N LEU A 57 11.19 0.37 10.45
CA LEU A 57 10.24 -0.63 9.97
C LEU A 57 10.83 -1.55 8.88
N THR A 58 12.16 -1.57 8.73
CA THR A 58 12.84 -2.57 7.91
C THR A 58 12.46 -3.98 8.37
N GLY A 59 12.08 -4.84 7.41
CA GLY A 59 11.62 -6.20 7.64
C GLY A 59 10.10 -6.37 7.52
N PHE A 60 9.34 -5.27 7.46
CA PHE A 60 7.96 -5.30 7.01
C PHE A 60 7.89 -5.28 5.48
N VAL A 61 7.10 -6.19 4.92
CA VAL A 61 6.86 -6.30 3.47
C VAL A 61 5.38 -6.54 3.24
N ASP A 62 4.78 -5.75 2.35
CA ASP A 62 3.45 -6.01 1.85
C ASP A 62 3.54 -6.62 0.45
N VAL A 63 2.99 -7.82 0.25
CA VAL A 63 2.95 -8.50 -1.05
C VAL A 63 1.57 -8.33 -1.66
N LEU A 64 1.50 -7.82 -2.88
CA LEU A 64 0.25 -7.50 -3.58
C LEU A 64 -0.07 -8.51 -4.68
N THR A 65 -1.36 -8.76 -4.86
CA THR A 65 -1.92 -9.55 -5.97
C THR A 65 -3.01 -8.70 -6.63
N SER A 66 -2.97 -8.57 -7.96
CA SER A 66 -3.99 -7.82 -8.71
C SER A 66 -5.33 -8.55 -8.57
N GLU A 67 -6.36 -7.84 -8.10
CA GLU A 67 -7.68 -8.40 -7.84
C GLU A 67 -8.77 -7.33 -8.04
N PRO A 68 -9.44 -7.31 -9.22
CA PRO A 68 -10.40 -6.28 -9.55
C PRO A 68 -11.48 -6.07 -8.46
N PRO A 69 -11.85 -4.81 -8.15
CA PRO A 69 -11.43 -3.55 -8.77
C PRO A 69 -10.15 -2.92 -8.16
N GLY A 70 -9.26 -3.69 -7.54
CA GLY A 70 -8.04 -3.18 -6.91
C GLY A 70 -6.99 -4.27 -6.68
N TRP A 71 -6.49 -4.37 -5.45
CA TRP A 71 -5.46 -5.35 -5.09
C TRP A 71 -5.78 -6.03 -3.76
N SER A 72 -5.49 -7.31 -3.65
CA SER A 72 -5.34 -7.96 -2.34
C SER A 72 -3.89 -7.90 -1.89
N GLY A 73 -3.70 -7.89 -0.57
CA GLY A 73 -2.39 -7.74 0.03
C GLY A 73 -2.18 -8.63 1.24
N ARG A 74 -0.97 -9.16 1.35
CA ARG A 74 -0.47 -9.90 2.53
C ARG A 74 0.60 -9.09 3.21
N ALA A 75 0.44 -8.84 4.51
CA ALA A 75 1.43 -8.14 5.31
C ALA A 75 2.34 -9.16 6.02
N LEU A 76 3.63 -9.05 5.75
CA LEU A 76 4.67 -9.93 6.26
C LEU A 76 5.59 -9.15 7.20
N PHE A 77 6.04 -9.79 8.28
CA PHE A 77 7.15 -9.34 9.08
C PHE A 77 8.21 -10.44 9.11
N ARG A 78 9.41 -10.13 8.60
CA ARG A 78 10.53 -11.09 8.47
C ARG A 78 10.08 -12.41 7.80
N GLY A 79 9.28 -12.29 6.74
CA GLY A 79 8.76 -13.41 5.96
C GLY A 79 7.52 -14.11 6.55
N ARG A 80 7.09 -13.76 7.76
CA ARG A 80 5.89 -14.34 8.38
C ARG A 80 4.66 -13.47 8.15
N GLU A 81 3.62 -14.04 7.57
CA GLU A 81 2.33 -13.36 7.41
C GLU A 81 1.69 -13.11 8.77
N TYR A 82 1.30 -11.86 9.02
CA TYR A 82 0.56 -11.48 10.23
C TYR A 82 -0.83 -10.91 9.92
N ALA A 83 -1.13 -10.65 8.65
CA ALA A 83 -2.43 -10.14 8.22
C ALA A 83 -2.65 -10.08 6.71
N ARG A 84 -3.92 -9.84 6.36
CA ARG A 84 -4.37 -9.56 4.99
C ARG A 84 -5.13 -8.25 4.91
N PHE A 85 -5.04 -7.59 3.78
CA PHE A 85 -5.73 -6.33 3.50
C PHE A 85 -6.16 -6.25 2.04
N ARG A 86 -7.03 -5.30 1.73
CA ARG A 86 -7.42 -4.92 0.38
C ARG A 86 -7.02 -3.48 0.11
N LEU A 87 -6.60 -3.20 -1.12
CA LEU A 87 -6.42 -1.86 -1.65
C LEU A 87 -7.58 -1.55 -2.58
N THR A 88 -8.28 -0.46 -2.30
CA THR A 88 -9.29 0.10 -3.17
C THR A 88 -8.83 1.47 -3.64
N SER A 89 -8.94 1.73 -4.95
CA SER A 89 -8.57 3.03 -5.48
C SER A 89 -9.52 4.08 -4.92
N THR A 90 -8.96 5.19 -4.44
CA THR A 90 -9.75 6.33 -3.96
C THR A 90 -10.43 7.11 -5.09
N GLY A 91 -10.25 6.69 -6.36
CA GLY A 91 -10.68 7.44 -7.54
C GLY A 91 -9.88 8.72 -7.80
N ARG A 92 -9.10 9.20 -6.82
CA ARG A 92 -8.05 10.21 -7.01
C ARG A 92 -6.81 9.52 -7.59
N GLY A 93 -6.92 9.01 -8.81
CA GLY A 93 -5.74 8.83 -9.64
C GLY A 93 -5.01 10.17 -9.75
N PHE A 94 -3.68 10.14 -9.89
CA PHE A 94 -2.99 11.32 -10.40
C PHE A 94 -3.49 11.54 -11.84
N LEU A 95 -4.63 12.21 -12.00
CA LEU A 95 -5.01 12.82 -13.26
C LEU A 95 -3.98 13.92 -13.53
N SER A 96 -2.87 13.55 -14.15
CA SER A 96 -2.14 14.48 -14.98
C SER A 96 -2.59 14.23 -16.41
N ALA A 97 -3.17 15.26 -16.99
CA ALA A 97 -3.26 15.40 -18.42
C ALA A 97 -1.90 15.06 -19.04
N THR A 98 -1.90 14.13 -19.98
CA THR A 98 -1.03 14.20 -21.14
C THR A 98 -1.92 13.82 -22.31
N ARG A 99 -2.60 14.86 -22.83
CA ARG A 99 -2.89 14.91 -24.25
C ARG A 99 -1.57 15.23 -24.95
N ASP A 100 -1.48 14.67 -26.14
CA ASP A 100 -0.47 14.81 -27.20
C ASP A 100 0.73 13.86 -27.11
#